data_AF-A0A7Y4ZSA0-F1
#
_entry.id   AF-A0A7Y4ZSA0-F1
#
_cell.length_a   1.000
_cell.length_b   1.000
_cell.length_c   1.000
_cell.angle_alpha   90.00
_cell.angle_beta   90.00
_cell.angle_gamma   90.00
#
_symmetry.space_group_name_H-M   'P 1'
#
loop_
_entity.id
_entity.type
_entity.pdbx_description
1 polymer ?
#
loop_
_entity_poly.entity_id
_entity_poly.type
_entity_poly.pdbx_seq_one_letter_code
_entity_poly.pdbx_strand_id
1 'polypeptide(L)'
;MAAFEDVLLHIAEERRYPHDAARLGARVHALSEAYNTVGTGRAKDHGAARLLFWLPRDIPKTTMAVRELSAAGLLRIPEGRPLRVLDHGAGLGASTWGLLRALEAAGEEGVVSVALVDDDEEALD
;
A
#
# COMPACT_ATOMS: atom_id res chain seq x y z
N MET A 1 -3.16 -20.60 -0.67
CA MET A 1 -2.84 -19.17 -0.82
C MET A 1 -1.51 -18.95 -0.10
N ALA A 2 -0.49 -18.42 -0.77
CA ALA A 2 0.74 -18.03 -0.08
C ALA A 2 0.42 -16.98 1.00
N ALA A 3 1.15 -16.96 2.11
CA ALA A 3 0.99 -15.90 3.09
C ALA A 3 1.38 -14.56 2.45
N PHE A 4 0.78 -13.46 2.89
CA PHE A 4 1.11 -12.13 2.36
C PHE A 4 2.61 -11.82 2.50
N GLU A 5 3.21 -12.25 3.62
CA GLU A 5 4.65 -12.17 3.85
C GLU A 5 5.47 -12.92 2.78
N ASP A 6 5.05 -14.13 2.40
CA ASP A 6 5.76 -14.91 1.36
C ASP A 6 5.77 -14.16 0.01
N VAL A 7 4.68 -13.47 -0.33
CA VAL A 7 4.60 -12.67 -1.56
C VAL A 7 5.55 -11.48 -1.49
N LEU A 8 5.60 -10.77 -0.36
CA LEU A 8 6.51 -9.64 -0.17
C LEU A 8 7.98 -10.09 -0.24
N LEU A 9 8.31 -11.23 0.38
CA LEU A 9 9.66 -11.80 0.33
C LEU A 9 10.04 -12.24 -1.08
N HIS A 10 9.13 -12.89 -1.81
CA HIS A 10 9.34 -13.27 -3.21
C HIS A 10 9.64 -12.05 -4.10
N ILE A 11 8.85 -10.98 -4.00
CA ILE A 11 9.09 -9.74 -4.74
C ILE A 11 10.43 -9.12 -4.33
N ALA A 12 10.77 -9.15 -3.04
CA ALA A 12 12.06 -8.65 -2.57
C ALA A 12 13.23 -9.45 -3.16
N GLU A 13 13.12 -10.78 -3.28
CA GLU A 13 14.13 -11.62 -3.93
C GLU A 13 14.28 -11.27 -5.41
N GLU A 14 13.17 -11.16 -6.15
CA GLU A 14 13.17 -10.80 -7.58
C GLU A 14 13.82 -9.43 -7.82
N ARG A 15 13.49 -8.45 -6.99
CA ARG A 15 14.03 -7.08 -7.04
C ARG A 15 15.40 -6.96 -6.37
N ARG A 16 15.95 -8.06 -5.83
CA ARG A 16 17.24 -8.13 -5.10
C ARG A 16 17.31 -7.15 -3.92
N TYR A 17 16.19 -6.92 -3.25
CA TYR A 17 16.08 -6.08 -2.09
C TYR A 17 16.63 -6.78 -0.83
N PRO A 18 17.39 -6.06 0.02
CA PRO A 18 17.81 -6.60 1.31
C PRO A 18 16.60 -6.81 2.21
N HIS A 19 16.46 -8.02 2.74
CA HIS A 19 15.40 -8.40 3.68
C HIS A 19 15.96 -8.83 5.05
N ASP A 20 17.28 -8.85 5.24
CA ASP A 20 17.86 -8.98 6.57
C ASP A 20 17.63 -7.71 7.40
N ALA A 21 17.35 -7.88 8.70
CA ALA A 21 16.90 -6.79 9.55
C ALA A 21 17.88 -5.61 9.63
N ALA A 22 19.19 -5.88 9.63
CA ALA A 22 20.21 -4.83 9.75
C ALA A 22 20.25 -3.95 8.50
N ARG A 23 20.30 -4.56 7.31
CA ARG A 23 20.31 -3.80 6.06
C ARG A 23 18.95 -3.15 5.78
N LEU A 24 17.85 -3.82 6.07
CA LEU A 24 16.51 -3.24 5.94
C LEU A 24 16.35 -2.02 6.87
N GLY A 25 16.81 -2.12 8.12
CA GLY A 25 16.78 -1.02 9.09
C GLY A 25 17.53 0.22 8.61
N ALA A 26 18.70 0.06 8.00
CA ALA A 26 19.43 1.17 7.39
C ALA A 26 18.64 1.83 6.25
N ARG A 27 17.94 1.04 5.41
CA ARG A 27 17.08 1.57 4.33
C ARG A 27 15.85 2.30 4.87
N VAL A 28 15.22 1.78 5.93
CA VAL A 28 14.08 2.43 6.59
C VAL A 28 14.49 3.77 7.19
N HIS A 29 15.64 3.82 7.87
CA HIS A 29 16.17 5.07 8.42
C HIS A 29 16.44 6.10 7.32
N ALA A 30 17.15 5.71 6.25
CA ALA A 30 17.46 6.61 5.14
C ALA A 30 16.19 7.16 4.46
N LEU A 31 15.18 6.32 4.24
CA LEU A 31 13.89 6.77 3.68
C LEU A 31 13.17 7.74 4.63
N SER A 32 13.21 7.48 5.94
CA SER A 32 12.58 8.34 6.94
C SER A 32 13.23 9.73 6.97
N GLU A 33 14.56 9.79 6.92
CA GLU A 33 15.31 11.05 6.81
C GLU A 33 14.95 11.82 5.53
N ALA A 34 14.84 11.12 4.39
CA ALA A 34 14.46 11.73 3.12
C ALA A 34 13.06 12.37 3.16
N TYR A 35 12.08 11.69 3.78
CA TYR A 35 10.74 12.27 3.98
C TYR A 35 10.74 13.52 4.86
N ASN A 36 11.58 13.53 5.90
CA ASN A 36 11.60 14.63 6.87
C ASN A 36 12.39 15.86 6.39
N THR A 37 13.36 15.69 5.49
CA THR A 37 14.29 16.77 5.10
C THR A 37 13.94 17.42 3.77
N VAL A 38 13.43 16.67 2.79
CA VAL A 38 13.28 17.16 1.41
C VAL A 38 11.81 17.42 1.04
N GLY A 39 10.85 17.08 1.91
CA GLY A 39 9.40 17.21 1.64
C GLY A 39 8.88 16.33 0.48
N THR A 40 9.79 15.74 -0.29
CA THR A 40 9.53 14.76 -1.35
C THR A 40 10.49 13.60 -1.12
N GLY A 41 9.99 12.41 -0.81
CA GLY A 41 10.78 11.19 -0.68
C GLY A 41 11.33 10.67 -2.02
N ARG A 42 11.85 11.58 -2.87
CA ARG A 42 12.43 11.36 -4.21
C ARG A 42 13.82 10.73 -4.16
N ALA A 43 14.06 9.88 -3.19
CA ALA A 43 15.34 9.23 -3.06
C ALA A 43 15.27 7.86 -3.75
N LYS A 44 16.08 7.72 -4.80
CA LYS A 44 16.36 6.45 -5.48
C LYS A 44 16.81 5.42 -4.44
N ASP A 45 16.40 4.16 -4.61
CA ASP A 45 16.86 3.01 -3.81
C ASP A 45 16.24 2.85 -2.39
N HIS A 46 14.93 3.10 -2.27
CA HIS A 46 14.14 2.81 -1.05
C HIS A 46 13.06 1.75 -1.22
N GLY A 47 13.00 1.06 -2.36
CA GLY A 47 11.99 0.04 -2.64
C GLY A 47 11.92 -1.05 -1.58
N ALA A 48 13.06 -1.49 -1.03
CA ALA A 48 13.12 -2.45 0.07
C ALA A 48 12.37 -1.97 1.33
N ALA A 49 12.62 -0.74 1.76
CA ALA A 49 11.94 -0.16 2.92
C ALA A 49 10.45 0.06 2.68
N ARG A 50 10.09 0.51 1.47
CA ARG A 50 8.68 0.68 1.10
C ARG A 50 7.93 -0.65 1.09
N LEU A 51 8.50 -1.69 0.48
CA LEU A 51 7.87 -3.00 0.32
C LEU A 51 7.81 -3.79 1.63
N LEU A 52 8.93 -3.91 2.34
CA LEU A 52 9.07 -4.84 3.46
C LEU A 52 8.75 -4.22 4.82
N PHE A 53 8.74 -2.89 4.93
CA PHE A 53 8.46 -2.21 6.19
C PHE A 53 7.20 -1.34 6.13
N TRP A 54 7.13 -0.39 5.19
CA TRP A 54 6.04 0.58 5.17
C TRP A 54 4.72 0.01 4.64
N LEU A 55 4.73 -0.70 3.51
CA LEU A 55 3.53 -1.30 2.91
C LEU A 55 2.73 -2.14 3.91
N PRO A 56 3.29 -3.19 4.56
CA PRO A 56 2.52 -3.99 5.52
C PRO A 56 2.06 -3.19 6.74
N ARG A 57 2.80 -2.15 7.13
CA ARG A 57 2.45 -1.27 8.25
C ARG A 57 1.36 -0.26 7.93
N ASP A 58 1.27 0.16 6.67
CA ASP A 58 0.39 1.24 6.25
C ASP A 58 -0.97 0.72 5.78
N ILE A 59 -1.07 -0.53 5.30
CA ILE A 59 -2.33 -1.18 4.95
C ILE A 59 -3.40 -1.05 6.07
N PRO A 60 -3.10 -1.37 7.35
CA PRO A 60 -4.09 -1.28 8.42
C PRO A 60 -4.69 0.12 8.63
N LYS A 61 -3.97 1.20 8.27
CA LYS A 61 -4.47 2.58 8.45
C LYS A 61 -5.75 2.78 7.65
N THR A 62 -5.73 2.39 6.38
CA THR A 62 -6.88 2.53 5.48
C THR A 62 -7.92 1.45 5.74
N THR A 63 -7.51 0.21 6.03
CA THR A 63 -8.44 -0.87 6.39
C THR A 63 -9.37 -0.46 7.53
N MET A 64 -8.83 0.14 8.60
CA MET A 64 -9.64 0.56 9.76
C MET A 64 -10.59 1.70 9.42
N ALA A 65 -10.13 2.73 8.71
CA ALA A 65 -10.99 3.84 8.30
C ALA A 65 -12.16 3.36 7.40
N VAL A 66 -11.89 2.47 6.44
CA VAL A 66 -12.93 1.90 5.55
C VAL A 66 -13.91 1.01 6.30
N ARG A 67 -13.44 0.25 7.29
CA ARG A 67 -14.30 -0.56 8.16
C ARG A 67 -15.32 0.29 8.91
N GLU A 68 -14.90 1.43 9.45
CA GLU A 68 -15.81 2.35 10.14
C GLU A 68 -16.89 2.88 9.19
N LEU A 69 -16.50 3.31 7.98
CA LEU A 69 -17.44 3.80 6.97
C LEU A 69 -18.41 2.71 6.49
N SER A 70 -17.92 1.48 6.28
CA SER A 70 -18.75 0.34 5.87
C SER A 70 -19.71 -0.09 6.99
N ALA A 71 -19.24 -0.15 8.24
CA ALA A 71 -20.09 -0.46 9.39
C ALA A 71 -21.21 0.58 9.59
N ALA A 72 -20.92 1.85 9.30
CA ALA A 72 -21.91 2.92 9.31
C ALA A 72 -22.87 2.92 8.10
N GLY A 73 -22.66 2.04 7.12
CA GLY A 73 -23.43 2.02 5.87
C GLY A 73 -23.18 3.22 4.94
N LEU A 74 -22.09 3.97 5.17
CA LEU A 74 -21.72 5.16 4.40
C LEU A 74 -20.86 4.84 3.18
N LEU A 75 -20.24 3.66 3.15
CA LEU A 75 -19.45 3.17 2.03
C LEU A 75 -19.92 1.78 1.64
N ARG A 76 -20.41 1.66 0.41
CA ARG A 76 -20.89 0.43 -0.24
C ARG A 76 -20.42 0.41 -1.70
N ILE A 77 -20.26 -0.76 -2.27
CA ILE A 77 -20.12 -0.91 -3.73
C ILE A 77 -21.52 -0.73 -4.34
N PRO A 78 -21.72 0.26 -5.22
CA PRO A 78 -23.04 0.51 -5.79
C PRO A 78 -23.44 -0.59 -6.78
N GLU A 79 -24.72 -0.97 -6.77
CA GLU A 79 -25.25 -1.93 -7.75
C GLU A 79 -25.18 -1.35 -9.17
N GLY A 80 -24.77 -2.20 -10.13
CA GLY A 80 -24.77 -1.87 -11.56
C GLY A 80 -23.68 -0.90 -12.03
N ARG A 81 -22.76 -0.45 -11.16
CA ARG A 81 -21.61 0.38 -11.56
C ARG A 81 -20.42 0.20 -10.63
N PRO A 82 -19.18 0.46 -11.08
CA PRO A 82 -18.02 0.33 -10.20
C PRO A 82 -17.99 1.42 -9.13
N LEU A 83 -17.49 1.07 -7.93
CA LEU A 83 -16.97 2.05 -6.98
C LEU A 83 -15.68 2.64 -7.56
N ARG A 84 -15.65 3.95 -7.77
CA ARG A 84 -14.50 4.64 -8.36
C ARG A 84 -13.67 5.28 -7.25
N VAL A 85 -12.37 4.99 -7.24
CA VAL A 85 -11.44 5.41 -6.20
C VAL A 85 -10.24 6.07 -6.85
N LEU A 86 -9.80 7.19 -6.27
CA LEU A 86 -8.53 7.84 -6.60
C LEU A 86 -7.59 7.64 -5.41
N ASP A 87 -6.48 6.94 -5.62
CA ASP A 87 -5.40 6.81 -4.65
C ASP A 87 -4.29 7.78 -5.05
N HIS A 88 -4.19 8.91 -4.33
CA HIS A 88 -3.26 9.99 -4.64
C HIS A 88 -2.04 9.93 -3.73
N GLY A 89 -0.85 9.83 -4.32
CA GLY A 89 0.36 9.42 -3.62
C GLY A 89 0.31 7.93 -3.30
N ALA A 90 -0.12 7.12 -4.28
CA ALA A 90 -0.44 5.71 -4.08
C ALA A 90 0.75 4.88 -3.55
N GLY A 91 1.98 5.28 -3.87
CA GLY A 91 3.18 4.49 -3.61
C GLY A 91 2.99 3.07 -4.12
N LEU A 92 3.26 2.07 -3.26
CA LEU A 92 3.02 0.65 -3.55
C LEU A 92 1.55 0.20 -3.37
N GLY A 93 0.60 1.14 -3.31
CA GLY A 93 -0.83 0.87 -3.22
C GLY A 93 -1.32 0.43 -1.83
N ALA A 94 -0.65 0.83 -0.74
CA ALA A 94 -1.02 0.39 0.61
C ALA A 94 -2.47 0.75 0.98
N SER A 95 -2.90 1.96 0.63
CA SER A 95 -4.28 2.42 0.85
C SER A 95 -5.28 1.63 0.02
N THR A 96 -4.99 1.42 -1.27
CA THR A 96 -5.80 0.57 -2.14
C THR A 96 -5.96 -0.84 -1.59
N TRP A 97 -4.88 -1.49 -1.14
CA TRP A 97 -4.94 -2.81 -0.51
C TRP A 97 -5.82 -2.80 0.75
N GLY A 98 -5.65 -1.80 1.62
CA GLY A 98 -6.45 -1.67 2.84
C GLY A 98 -7.95 -1.50 2.56
N LEU A 99 -8.29 -0.67 1.56
CA LEU A 99 -9.66 -0.51 1.08
C LEU A 99 -10.26 -1.84 0.62
N LEU A 100 -9.59 -2.54 -0.31
CA LEU A 100 -10.10 -3.77 -0.89
C LEU A 100 -10.31 -4.85 0.17
N ARG A 101 -9.36 -5.01 1.10
CA ARG A 101 -9.47 -5.95 2.23
C ARG A 101 -10.64 -5.63 3.15
N ALA A 102 -10.89 -4.35 3.41
CA ALA A 102 -12.00 -3.95 4.27
C ALA A 102 -13.36 -4.14 3.59
N LEU A 103 -13.48 -3.85 2.28
CA LEU A 103 -14.69 -4.10 1.50
C LEU A 103 -14.98 -5.62 1.39
N GLU A 104 -13.96 -6.42 1.10
CA GLU A 104 -14.03 -7.90 1.08
C GLU A 104 -14.51 -8.42 2.44
N ALA A 105 -13.91 -7.97 3.55
CA ALA A 105 -14.30 -8.39 4.90
C ALA A 105 -15.70 -7.92 5.31
N ALA A 106 -16.23 -6.87 4.67
CA ALA A 106 -17.60 -6.40 4.88
C ALA A 106 -18.63 -7.17 4.02
N GLY A 107 -18.19 -8.09 3.16
CA GLY A 107 -19.05 -8.85 2.25
C GLY A 107 -19.55 -8.02 1.07
N GLU A 108 -18.86 -6.93 0.71
CA GLU A 108 -19.22 -6.15 -0.46
C GLU A 108 -18.89 -6.93 -1.74
N GLU A 109 -19.85 -6.98 -2.66
CA GLU A 109 -19.70 -7.62 -3.97
C GLU A 109 -19.74 -6.57 -5.08
N GLY A 110 -18.97 -6.77 -6.15
CA GLY A 110 -18.96 -5.92 -7.33
C GLY A 110 -17.56 -5.47 -7.75
N VAL A 111 -17.50 -4.36 -8.49
CA VAL A 111 -16.25 -3.89 -9.11
C VAL A 111 -15.76 -2.63 -8.42
N VAL A 112 -14.48 -2.62 -8.07
CA VAL A 112 -13.76 -1.40 -7.66
C VAL A 112 -12.83 -1.00 -8.78
N SER A 113 -12.97 0.22 -9.29
CA SER A 113 -12.09 0.82 -10.29
C SER A 113 -11.21 1.85 -9.58
N VAL A 114 -9.91 1.57 -9.55
CA VAL A 114 -8.93 2.41 -8.84
C VAL A 114 -8.05 3.12 -9.86
N ALA A 115 -7.92 4.43 -9.74
CA ALA A 115 -6.90 5.23 -10.38
C ALA A 115 -5.77 5.46 -9.38
N LEU A 116 -4.58 4.93 -9.68
CA LEU A 116 -3.37 5.13 -8.89
C LEU A 116 -2.61 6.32 -9.46
N VAL A 117 -2.28 7.30 -8.61
CA VAL A 117 -1.51 8.49 -8.99
C VAL A 117 -0.35 8.63 -8.03
N ASP A 118 0.86 8.68 -8.57
CA ASP A 118 2.07 8.99 -7.82
C ASP A 118 3.05 9.76 -8.73
N ASP A 119 3.89 10.59 -8.13
CA ASP A 119 4.97 11.29 -8.83
C ASP A 119 6.19 10.37 -9.02
N ASP A 120 6.25 9.25 -8.29
CA ASP A 120 7.30 8.24 -8.35
C ASP A 120 6.89 7.08 -9.27
N GLU A 121 7.34 7.13 -10.52
CA GLU A 121 7.03 6.12 -11.54
C GLU A 121 7.43 4.69 -11.09
N GLU A 122 8.56 4.54 -10.40
CA GLU A 122 9.02 3.23 -9.90
C GLU A 122 8.08 2.63 -8.84
N ALA A 123 7.25 3.46 -8.20
CA ALA A 123 6.26 2.97 -7.24
C ALA A 123 5.02 2.39 -7.92
N LEU A 124 4.76 2.76 -9.18
CA LEU A 124 3.60 2.32 -9.96
C LEU A 124 3.89 1.10 -10.88
N ASP A 125 5.16 0.69 -11.00
CA ASP A 125 5.65 -0.42 -11.84
C ASP A 125 5.75 -1.79 -11.12
#